data_AF-A0A1I7HP59-F1
#
_entry.id   AF-A0A1I7HP59-F1
#
_cell.length_a   1.000
_cell.length_b   1.000
_cell.length_c   1.000
_cell.angle_alpha   90.00
_cell.angle_beta   90.00
_cell.angle_gamma   90.00
#
_symmetry.space_group_name_H-M   'P 1'
#
loop_
_entity.id
_entity.type
_entity.pdbx_description
1 polymer ?
#
loop_
_entity_poly.entity_id
_entity_poly.type
_entity_poly.pdbx_seq_one_letter_code
_entity_poly.pdbx_strand_id
1 'polypeptide(L)'
;MNRRLLDYVPEVMPSAPSASAPAQLEEGLEEGAEMEHGAALLEAGAGPALGRFLARLVAGAGPAGRAALRGPLGAALLPALDRAARAALPRDMADLKRKAATIFGLELEGLSPEDKEFALARQVTRLLRAVVDGALAPGGAADPATRVQAALVLAARRHAPGLLRQGLEARPRGGAWRREGGRLVVLDC
;
A
#
# COMPACT_ATOMS: atom_id res chain seq x y z
N MET A 1 -3.23 30.45 -62.87
CA MET A 1 -3.33 30.15 -61.42
C MET A 1 -3.19 28.65 -61.22
N ASN A 2 -2.03 28.16 -60.75
CA ASN A 2 -1.81 26.73 -60.53
C ASN A 2 -2.26 26.33 -59.13
N ARG A 3 -3.39 25.61 -59.10
CA ARG A 3 -4.10 25.07 -57.95
C ARG A 3 -3.45 23.73 -57.54
N ARG A 4 -2.26 23.79 -56.93
CA ARG A 4 -1.50 22.59 -56.49
C ARG A 4 -1.12 22.60 -55.00
N LEU A 5 -1.84 23.35 -54.17
CA LEU A 5 -1.58 23.48 -52.72
C LEU A 5 -2.70 22.90 -51.83
N LEU A 6 -3.58 22.04 -52.37
CA LEU A 6 -4.72 21.49 -51.60
C LEU A 6 -4.81 19.96 -51.55
N ASP A 7 -3.79 19.24 -51.99
CA ASP A 7 -3.78 17.77 -51.93
C ASP A 7 -2.86 17.25 -50.81
N TYR A 8 -2.75 17.99 -49.69
CA TYR A 8 -2.24 17.39 -48.46
C TYR A 8 -3.37 16.62 -47.78
N VAL A 9 -3.56 15.38 -48.20
CA VAL A 9 -4.21 14.37 -47.39
C VAL A 9 -3.09 13.82 -46.49
N PRO A 10 -3.08 14.08 -45.17
CA PRO A 10 -2.12 13.42 -44.32
C PRO A 10 -2.35 11.92 -44.48
N GLU A 11 -1.35 11.20 -44.99
CA GLU A 11 -1.32 9.77 -44.83
C GLU A 11 -1.23 9.52 -43.33
N VAL A 12 -2.40 9.31 -42.71
CA VAL A 12 -2.48 8.67 -41.41
C VAL A 12 -1.94 7.28 -41.66
N MET A 13 -0.63 7.11 -41.47
CA MET A 13 -0.02 5.80 -41.32
C MET A 13 -0.94 5.06 -40.34
N PRO A 14 -1.58 3.96 -40.75
CA PRO A 14 -2.30 3.15 -39.80
C PRO A 14 -1.24 2.72 -38.79
N SER A 15 -1.27 3.33 -37.61
CA SER A 15 -0.54 2.87 -36.46
C SER A 15 -0.81 1.37 -36.43
N ALA A 16 0.23 0.56 -36.64
CA ALA A 16 0.15 -0.86 -36.43
C ALA A 16 -0.60 -1.08 -35.11
N PRO A 17 -1.57 -2.02 -35.02
CA PRO A 17 -2.26 -2.27 -33.77
C PRO A 17 -1.19 -2.55 -32.73
N SER A 18 -1.00 -1.60 -31.81
CA SER A 18 0.07 -1.72 -30.84
C SER A 18 -0.30 -2.90 -29.95
N ALA A 19 0.59 -3.89 -29.87
CA ALA A 19 0.46 -4.99 -28.92
C ALA A 19 0.47 -4.51 -27.45
N SER A 20 0.58 -3.19 -27.21
CA SER A 20 0.63 -2.51 -25.91
C SER A 20 -0.64 -1.75 -25.54
N ALA A 21 -1.62 -1.60 -26.44
CA ALA A 21 -2.87 -0.89 -26.15
C ALA A 21 -3.64 -1.40 -24.89
N PRO A 22 -3.79 -2.72 -24.65
CA PRO A 22 -4.49 -3.18 -23.43
C PRO A 22 -3.72 -2.88 -22.14
N ALA A 23 -2.38 -3.02 -22.14
CA ALA A 23 -1.56 -2.79 -20.95
C ALA A 23 -1.54 -1.31 -20.52
N GLN A 24 -1.49 -0.38 -21.48
CA GLN A 24 -1.50 1.06 -21.20
C GLN A 24 -2.85 1.54 -20.64
N LEU A 25 -3.95 0.91 -21.07
CA LEU A 25 -5.28 1.18 -20.53
C LEU A 25 -5.43 0.63 -19.10
N GLU A 26 -4.93 -0.58 -18.83
CA GLU A 26 -4.94 -1.16 -17.48
C GLU A 26 -4.10 -0.34 -16.50
N GLU A 27 -2.90 0.08 -16.89
CA GLU A 27 -2.01 0.90 -16.06
C GLU A 27 -2.64 2.27 -15.73
N GLY A 28 -3.30 2.91 -16.71
CA GLY A 28 -4.04 4.16 -16.49
C GLY A 28 -5.26 3.99 -15.58
N LEU A 29 -5.98 2.87 -15.66
CA LEU A 29 -7.09 2.54 -14.76
C LEU A 29 -6.59 2.27 -13.33
N GLU A 30 -5.47 1.57 -13.18
CA GLU A 30 -4.82 1.33 -11.90
C GLU A 30 -4.32 2.62 -11.26
N GLU A 31 -3.76 3.53 -12.06
CA GLU A 31 -3.34 4.85 -11.61
C GLU A 31 -4.53 5.71 -11.18
N GLY A 32 -5.61 5.74 -11.97
CA GLY A 32 -6.84 6.44 -11.62
C GLY A 32 -7.46 5.91 -10.32
N ALA A 33 -7.50 4.58 -10.16
CA ALA A 33 -7.93 3.96 -8.91
C ALA A 33 -7.00 4.34 -7.75
N GLU A 34 -5.67 4.36 -7.95
CA GLU A 34 -4.74 4.78 -6.90
C GLU A 34 -4.97 6.22 -6.45
N MET A 35 -5.25 7.14 -7.39
CA MET A 35 -5.58 8.53 -7.07
C MET A 35 -6.85 8.63 -6.22
N GLU A 36 -7.92 7.93 -6.60
CA GLU A 36 -9.19 7.92 -5.86
C GLU A 36 -9.02 7.38 -4.44
N HIS A 37 -8.35 6.24 -4.30
CA HIS A 37 -8.09 5.64 -2.98
C HIS A 37 -7.14 6.50 -2.13
N GLY A 38 -6.16 7.18 -2.74
CA GLY A 38 -5.30 8.15 -2.05
C GLY A 38 -6.09 9.32 -1.47
N ALA A 39 -7.01 9.89 -2.25
CA ALA A 39 -7.89 10.97 -1.79
C ALA A 39 -8.82 10.49 -0.67
N ALA A 40 -9.43 9.32 -0.83
CA ALA A 40 -10.31 8.73 0.18
C ALA A 40 -9.56 8.40 1.50
N LEU A 41 -8.27 8.06 1.43
CA LEU A 41 -7.43 7.84 2.60
C LEU A 41 -7.12 9.16 3.33
N LEU A 42 -6.82 10.23 2.60
CA LEU A 42 -6.62 11.56 3.21
C LEU A 42 -7.86 12.03 3.95
N GLU A 43 -9.04 11.87 3.34
CA GLU A 43 -10.32 12.21 3.98
C GLU A 43 -10.55 11.37 5.25
N ALA A 44 -10.20 10.09 5.23
CA ALA A 44 -10.36 9.21 6.38
C ALA A 44 -9.34 9.51 7.51
N GLY A 45 -8.11 9.85 7.13
CA GLY A 45 -6.97 10.07 8.03
C GLY A 45 -6.70 8.88 8.96
N ALA A 46 -6.00 9.14 10.07
CA ALA A 46 -5.81 8.16 11.16
C ALA A 46 -7.02 8.06 12.12
N GLY A 47 -8.15 8.68 11.76
CA GLY A 47 -9.32 8.86 12.60
C GLY A 47 -10.31 7.67 12.60
N PRO A 48 -11.55 7.90 13.06
CA PRO A 48 -12.58 6.86 13.13
C PRO A 48 -13.09 6.40 11.75
N ALA A 49 -12.85 7.18 10.69
CA ALA A 49 -13.23 6.84 9.33
C ALA A 49 -12.30 5.81 8.67
N LEU A 50 -11.08 5.59 9.20
CA LEU A 50 -10.08 4.68 8.65
C LEU A 50 -10.62 3.26 8.48
N GLY A 51 -11.31 2.72 9.49
CA GLY A 51 -11.88 1.37 9.41
C GLY A 51 -12.87 1.18 8.26
N ARG A 52 -13.70 2.20 7.98
CA ARG A 52 -14.63 2.18 6.83
C ARG A 52 -13.88 2.28 5.50
N PHE A 53 -12.83 3.09 5.41
CA PHE A 53 -11.96 3.12 4.25
C PHE A 53 -11.34 1.75 3.97
N LEU A 54 -10.75 1.10 4.98
CA LEU A 54 -10.12 -0.22 4.83
C LEU A 54 -11.11 -1.30 4.42
N ALA A 55 -12.32 -1.31 5.01
CA ALA A 55 -13.37 -2.24 4.60
C ALA A 55 -13.81 -2.02 3.14
N ARG A 56 -13.93 -0.76 2.69
CA ARG A 56 -14.21 -0.43 1.28
C ARG A 56 -13.08 -0.87 0.35
N LEU A 57 -11.82 -0.67 0.76
CA LEU A 57 -10.64 -1.10 0.00
C LEU A 57 -10.67 -2.61 -0.24
N VAL A 58 -10.91 -3.41 0.81
CA VAL A 58 -11.03 -4.87 0.69
C VAL A 58 -12.24 -5.27 -0.15
N ALA A 59 -13.41 -4.65 0.05
CA ALA A 59 -14.60 -4.93 -0.74
C ALA A 59 -14.45 -4.55 -2.24
N GLY A 60 -13.59 -3.57 -2.52
CA GLY A 60 -13.24 -3.06 -3.84
C GLY A 60 -12.43 -4.06 -4.68
N ALA A 61 -11.74 -5.00 -4.05
CA ALA A 61 -11.04 -6.11 -4.72
C ALA A 61 -12.00 -7.18 -5.32
N GLY A 62 -13.29 -6.85 -5.48
CA GLY A 62 -14.28 -7.69 -6.14
C GLY A 62 -14.98 -8.70 -5.22
N PRO A 63 -15.62 -9.74 -5.81
CA PRO A 63 -16.38 -10.73 -5.05
C PRO A 63 -15.55 -11.47 -4.00
N ALA A 64 -14.28 -11.76 -4.29
CA ALA A 64 -13.36 -12.41 -3.36
C ALA A 64 -13.11 -11.55 -2.11
N GLY A 65 -12.86 -10.26 -2.30
CA GLY A 65 -12.70 -9.31 -1.20
C GLY A 65 -13.96 -9.19 -0.33
N ARG A 66 -15.14 -9.11 -0.96
CA ARG A 66 -16.43 -9.11 -0.23
C ARG A 66 -16.67 -10.41 0.53
N ALA A 67 -16.28 -11.56 -0.01
CA ALA A 67 -16.36 -12.84 0.68
C ALA A 67 -15.39 -12.90 1.87
N ALA A 68 -14.16 -12.41 1.68
CA ALA A 68 -13.14 -12.36 2.73
C ALA A 68 -13.61 -11.59 3.95
N LEU A 69 -14.26 -10.43 3.77
CA LEU A 69 -14.81 -9.61 4.86
C LEU A 69 -15.82 -10.33 5.75
N ARG A 70 -16.49 -11.37 5.23
CA ARG A 70 -17.49 -12.16 5.97
C ARG A 70 -16.90 -13.40 6.64
N GLY A 71 -15.61 -13.66 6.44
CA GLY A 71 -14.95 -14.88 6.88
C GLY A 71 -13.75 -14.63 7.80
N PRO A 72 -13.03 -15.71 8.16
CA PRO A 72 -11.88 -15.62 9.05
C PRO A 72 -10.71 -14.84 8.43
N LEU A 73 -10.62 -14.78 7.09
CA LEU A 73 -9.64 -13.95 6.40
C LEU A 73 -9.84 -12.46 6.66
N GLY A 74 -11.08 -11.96 6.59
CA GLY A 74 -11.39 -10.56 6.89
C GLY A 74 -11.11 -10.20 8.36
N ALA A 75 -11.41 -11.11 9.28
CA ALA A 75 -11.12 -10.96 10.70
C ALA A 75 -9.62 -10.83 11.00
N ALA A 76 -8.76 -11.49 10.23
CA ALA A 76 -7.30 -11.34 10.32
C ALA A 76 -6.77 -10.13 9.53
N LEU A 77 -7.34 -9.86 8.35
CA LEU A 77 -6.86 -8.86 7.39
C LEU A 77 -7.13 -7.43 7.87
N LEU A 78 -8.35 -7.11 8.34
CA LEU A 78 -8.71 -5.75 8.73
C LEU A 78 -7.82 -5.19 9.88
N PRO A 79 -7.57 -5.92 10.98
CA PRO A 79 -6.67 -5.43 12.03
C PRO A 79 -5.20 -5.32 11.57
N ALA A 80 -4.77 -6.15 10.62
CA ALA A 80 -3.44 -6.04 10.04
C ALA A 80 -3.31 -4.78 9.18
N LEU A 81 -4.31 -4.50 8.32
CA LEU A 81 -4.38 -3.28 7.53
C LEU A 81 -4.47 -2.03 8.40
N ASP A 82 -5.27 -2.03 9.47
CA ASP A 82 -5.39 -0.89 10.39
C ASP A 82 -4.05 -0.57 11.06
N ARG A 83 -3.35 -1.59 11.57
CA ARG A 83 -2.01 -1.42 12.15
C ARG A 83 -1.00 -0.89 11.12
N ALA A 84 -0.99 -1.44 9.91
CA ALA A 84 -0.10 -0.99 8.85
C ALA A 84 -0.39 0.46 8.44
N ALA A 85 -1.66 0.81 8.26
CA ALA A 85 -2.09 2.16 7.91
C ALA A 85 -1.71 3.16 9.01
N ARG A 86 -1.99 2.87 10.28
CA ARG A 86 -1.62 3.75 11.41
C ARG A 86 -0.11 3.90 11.58
N ALA A 87 0.65 2.85 11.30
CA ALA A 87 2.11 2.92 11.30
C ALA A 87 2.64 3.86 10.20
N ALA A 88 1.96 3.91 9.05
CA ALA A 88 2.39 4.69 7.90
C ALA A 88 1.80 6.12 7.85
N LEU A 89 0.61 6.35 8.42
CA LEU A 89 -0.06 7.64 8.39
C LEU A 89 0.61 8.65 9.34
N PRO A 90 0.77 9.91 8.92
CA PRO A 90 1.41 10.93 9.74
C PRO A 90 0.45 11.57 10.74
N ARG A 91 1.00 12.08 11.84
CA ARG A 91 0.24 12.92 12.80
C ARG A 91 0.31 14.42 12.49
N ASP A 92 1.42 14.83 11.90
CA ASP A 92 1.74 16.20 11.56
C ASP A 92 2.73 16.21 10.38
N MET A 93 3.02 17.40 9.85
CA MET A 93 3.90 17.58 8.69
C MET A 93 5.35 17.13 8.94
N ALA A 94 5.85 17.20 10.19
CA ALA A 94 7.20 16.74 10.50
C ALA A 94 7.26 15.20 10.52
N ASP A 95 6.24 14.55 11.08
CA ASP A 95 6.06 13.11 11.05
C ASP A 95 5.85 12.60 9.61
N LEU A 96 5.12 13.34 8.78
CA LEU A 96 4.96 13.05 7.36
C LEU A 96 6.30 12.95 6.65
N LYS A 97 7.13 13.99 6.73
CA LYS A 97 8.45 14.00 6.05
C LYS A 97 9.32 12.84 6.52
N ARG A 98 9.35 12.57 7.83
CA ARG A 98 10.09 11.43 8.38
C ARG A 98 9.57 10.10 7.87
N LYS A 99 8.26 9.86 7.90
CA LYS A 99 7.67 8.59 7.47
C LYS A 99 7.83 8.37 5.97
N ALA A 100 7.63 9.41 5.17
CA ALA A 100 7.83 9.38 3.73
C ALA A 100 9.27 8.92 3.39
N ALA A 101 10.29 9.55 3.98
CA ALA A 101 11.68 9.15 3.75
C ALA A 101 12.02 7.78 4.35
N THR A 102 11.67 7.54 5.61
CA THR A 102 12.13 6.34 6.33
C THR A 102 11.39 5.07 5.95
N ILE A 103 10.06 5.13 5.76
CA ILE A 103 9.22 3.97 5.45
C ILE A 103 9.21 3.70 3.94
N PHE A 104 9.03 4.76 3.15
CA PHE A 104 8.76 4.65 1.71
C PHE A 104 9.93 5.07 0.83
N GLY A 105 10.97 5.71 1.38
CA GLY A 105 12.09 6.24 0.57
C GLY A 105 11.67 7.39 -0.34
N LEU A 106 10.67 8.17 0.05
CA LEU A 106 10.16 9.29 -0.74
C LEU A 106 10.92 10.58 -0.41
N GLU A 107 11.35 11.25 -1.46
CA GLU A 107 11.83 12.62 -1.41
C GLU A 107 10.66 13.57 -1.66
N LEU A 108 10.37 14.43 -0.69
CA LEU A 108 9.22 15.34 -0.69
C LEU A 108 9.62 16.80 -0.85
N GLU A 109 10.87 17.07 -1.22
CA GLU A 109 11.37 18.42 -1.41
C GLU A 109 10.69 19.10 -2.61
N GLY A 110 10.53 20.43 -2.54
CA GLY A 110 9.92 21.21 -3.63
C GLY A 110 8.39 21.09 -3.78
N LEU A 111 7.74 20.07 -3.19
CA LEU A 111 6.29 19.93 -3.23
C LEU A 111 5.57 20.90 -2.26
N SER A 112 4.32 21.25 -2.59
CA SER A 112 3.42 21.94 -1.65
C SER A 112 3.09 21.03 -0.46
N PRO A 113 2.69 21.58 0.71
CA PRO A 113 2.22 20.76 1.83
C PRO A 113 1.14 19.74 1.45
N GLU A 114 0.18 20.15 0.63
CA GLU A 114 -0.96 19.34 0.19
C GLU A 114 -0.50 18.21 -0.74
N ASP A 115 0.40 18.50 -1.68
CA ASP A 115 0.96 17.50 -2.59
C ASP A 115 1.80 16.45 -1.84
N LYS A 116 2.49 16.85 -0.77
CA LYS A 116 3.22 15.92 0.10
C LYS A 116 2.31 14.93 0.79
N GLU A 117 1.18 15.42 1.32
CA GLU A 117 0.16 14.59 1.96
C GLU A 117 -0.43 13.60 0.96
N PHE A 118 -0.79 14.08 -0.23
CA PHE A 118 -1.34 13.22 -1.28
C PHE A 118 -0.34 12.19 -1.81
N ALA A 119 0.93 12.59 -2.03
CA ALA A 119 1.98 11.68 -2.46
C ALA A 119 2.21 10.55 -1.45
N LEU A 120 2.24 10.87 -0.14
CA LEU A 120 2.33 9.85 0.90
C LEU A 120 1.08 8.97 0.92
N ALA A 121 -0.12 9.54 0.88
CA ALA A 121 -1.37 8.79 0.90
C ALA A 121 -1.47 7.78 -0.25
N ARG A 122 -1.04 8.15 -1.46
CA ARG A 122 -0.95 7.23 -2.61
C ARG A 122 -0.04 6.04 -2.32
N GLN A 123 1.13 6.27 -1.73
CA GLN A 123 2.07 5.19 -1.41
C GLN A 123 1.56 4.27 -0.29
N VAL A 124 0.89 4.83 0.72
CA VAL A 124 0.20 4.04 1.75
C VAL A 124 -0.88 3.17 1.12
N THR A 125 -1.71 3.75 0.25
CA THR A 125 -2.75 3.03 -0.47
C THR A 125 -2.16 1.91 -1.34
N ARG A 126 -1.07 2.17 -2.07
CA ARG A 126 -0.39 1.17 -2.90
C ARG A 126 0.10 -0.02 -2.06
N LEU A 127 0.68 0.25 -0.89
CA LEU A 127 1.05 -0.78 0.08
C LEU A 127 -0.18 -1.60 0.53
N LEU A 128 -1.25 -0.93 0.96
CA LEU A 128 -2.45 -1.60 1.48
C LEU A 128 -3.15 -2.45 0.42
N ARG A 129 -3.25 -1.96 -0.83
CA ARG A 129 -3.77 -2.73 -1.97
C ARG A 129 -2.94 -3.99 -2.21
N ALA A 130 -1.62 -3.88 -2.26
CA ALA A 130 -0.75 -5.04 -2.43
C ALA A 130 -0.91 -6.08 -1.32
N VAL A 131 -1.19 -5.66 -0.08
CA VAL A 131 -1.52 -6.58 1.02
C VAL A 131 -2.85 -7.28 0.77
N VAL A 132 -3.88 -6.55 0.34
CA VAL A 132 -5.20 -7.12 0.02
C VAL A 132 -5.08 -8.12 -1.12
N ASP A 133 -4.44 -7.75 -2.23
CA ASP A 133 -4.29 -8.59 -3.41
C ASP A 133 -3.48 -9.87 -3.07
N GLY A 134 -2.39 -9.73 -2.31
CA GLY A 134 -1.60 -10.87 -1.85
C GLY A 134 -2.35 -11.78 -0.87
N ALA A 135 -3.22 -11.23 -0.01
CA ALA A 135 -4.01 -12.02 0.93
C ALA A 135 -5.18 -12.75 0.24
N LEU A 136 -5.73 -12.16 -0.83
CA LEU A 136 -6.79 -12.75 -1.65
C LEU A 136 -6.28 -13.72 -2.71
N ALA A 137 -4.98 -13.66 -3.04
CA ALA A 137 -4.38 -14.55 -4.01
C ALA A 137 -4.68 -16.02 -3.66
N PRO A 138 -5.03 -16.85 -4.66
CA PRO A 138 -5.25 -18.26 -4.45
C PRO A 138 -3.96 -18.91 -3.93
N GLY A 139 -4.06 -19.53 -2.76
CA GLY A 139 -2.96 -20.20 -2.08
C GLY A 139 -3.49 -21.35 -1.25
N GLY A 140 -2.64 -22.33 -0.94
CA GLY A 140 -2.99 -23.54 -0.21
C GLY A 140 -3.61 -23.29 1.18
N ALA A 141 -3.89 -24.37 1.91
CA ALA A 141 -4.61 -24.39 3.20
C ALA A 141 -3.83 -23.78 4.39
N ALA A 142 -3.06 -22.71 4.16
CA ALA A 142 -2.46 -21.91 5.22
C ALA A 142 -3.54 -21.19 6.02
N ASP A 143 -3.32 -21.11 7.33
CA ASP A 143 -4.13 -20.33 8.26
C ASP A 143 -4.28 -18.85 7.78
N PRO A 144 -5.46 -18.23 7.93
CA PRO A 144 -5.70 -16.87 7.45
C PRO A 144 -4.74 -15.81 8.00
N ALA A 145 -4.33 -15.90 9.26
CA ALA A 145 -3.39 -14.94 9.83
C ALA A 145 -1.99 -15.09 9.21
N THR A 146 -1.56 -16.33 8.97
CA THR A 146 -0.29 -16.61 8.28
C THR A 146 -0.29 -16.05 6.86
N ARG A 147 -1.42 -16.19 6.14
CA ARG A 147 -1.58 -15.65 4.78
C ARG A 147 -1.49 -14.12 4.76
N VAL A 148 -2.20 -13.45 5.65
CA VAL A 148 -2.16 -11.98 5.77
C VAL A 148 -0.75 -11.49 6.12
N GLN A 149 -0.07 -12.18 7.03
CA GLN A 149 1.29 -11.82 7.43
C GLN A 149 2.28 -11.96 6.25
N ALA A 150 2.18 -13.04 5.48
CA ALA A 150 2.99 -13.24 4.28
C ALA A 150 2.75 -12.13 3.24
N ALA A 151 1.48 -11.79 2.98
CA ALA A 151 1.11 -10.71 2.07
C ALA A 151 1.66 -9.35 2.53
N LEU A 152 1.55 -9.04 3.82
CA LEU A 152 2.10 -7.81 4.41
C LEU A 152 3.61 -7.72 4.25
N VAL A 153 4.35 -8.82 4.51
CA VAL A 153 5.81 -8.84 4.36
C VAL A 153 6.21 -8.63 2.89
N LEU A 154 5.55 -9.30 1.95
CA LEU A 154 5.84 -9.15 0.52
C LEU A 154 5.55 -7.73 0.03
N ALA A 155 4.37 -7.18 0.38
CA ALA A 155 3.98 -5.83 0.02
C ALA A 155 4.92 -4.77 0.65
N ALA A 156 5.30 -4.95 1.92
CA ALA A 156 6.22 -4.05 2.60
C ALA A 156 7.61 -4.08 1.96
N ARG A 157 8.15 -5.25 1.58
CA ARG A 157 9.43 -5.33 0.85
C ARG A 157 9.42 -4.51 -0.44
N ARG A 158 8.27 -4.47 -1.13
CA ARG A 158 8.14 -3.81 -2.43
C ARG A 158 7.86 -2.31 -2.31
N HIS A 159 6.96 -1.92 -1.41
CA HIS A 159 6.41 -0.56 -1.38
C HIS A 159 6.82 0.24 -0.15
N ALA A 160 7.18 -0.41 0.95
CA ALA A 160 7.45 0.25 2.23
C ALA A 160 8.60 -0.46 2.99
N PRO A 161 9.81 -0.53 2.42
CA PRO A 161 10.89 -1.37 2.96
C PRO A 161 11.33 -0.95 4.36
N GLY A 162 11.15 0.32 4.73
CA GLY A 162 11.45 0.81 6.07
C GLY A 162 10.51 0.29 7.15
N LEU A 163 9.28 -0.11 6.80
CA LEU A 163 8.31 -0.67 7.75
C LEU A 163 8.85 -1.96 8.39
N LEU A 164 9.56 -2.77 7.62
CA LEU A 164 10.19 -4.01 8.11
C LEU A 164 11.34 -3.73 9.07
N ARG A 165 12.09 -2.64 8.84
CA ARG A 165 13.19 -2.23 9.73
C ARG A 165 12.66 -1.78 11.07
N GLN A 166 11.58 -1.00 11.07
CA GLN A 166 10.91 -0.55 12.31
C GLN A 166 10.35 -1.71 13.13
N GLY A 167 9.80 -2.74 12.48
CA GLY A 167 9.34 -3.95 13.19
C GLY A 167 10.49 -4.74 13.84
N LEU A 168 11.66 -4.78 13.21
CA LEU A 168 12.87 -5.39 13.76
C LEU A 168 13.44 -4.57 14.93
N GLU A 169 13.35 -3.24 14.89
CA GLU A 169 13.82 -2.34 15.95
C GLU A 169 12.83 -2.25 17.13
N ALA A 170 11.53 -2.39 16.87
CA ALA A 170 10.46 -2.40 17.87
C ALA A 170 10.35 -3.73 18.61
N ARG A 171 11.03 -4.79 18.14
CA ARG A 171 11.24 -5.99 18.95
C ARG A 171 12.07 -5.55 20.15
N PRO A 172 11.59 -5.69 21.40
CA PRO A 172 12.42 -5.35 22.54
C PRO A 172 13.72 -6.14 22.44
N ARG A 173 14.86 -5.45 22.32
CA ARG A 173 16.21 -6.03 22.45
C ARG A 173 16.49 -6.43 23.91
N GLY A 174 15.49 -6.91 24.63
CA GLY A 174 15.55 -7.30 26.01
C GLY A 174 15.39 -8.81 26.12
N GLY A 175 16.48 -9.49 26.51
CA GLY A 175 16.40 -10.88 26.97
C GLY A 175 15.53 -10.96 28.23
N ALA A 176 14.89 -12.11 28.45
CA ALA A 176 14.17 -12.32 29.69
C ALA A 176 15.20 -12.69 30.77
N TRP A 177 15.54 -11.76 31.65
CA TRP A 177 16.45 -12.03 32.76
C TRP A 177 15.66 -12.47 33.98
N ARG A 178 16.05 -13.57 34.64
CA ARG A 178 15.51 -13.95 35.95
C ARG A 178 16.61 -13.98 37.00
N ARG A 179 16.29 -13.57 38.23
CA ARG A 179 17.18 -13.78 39.38
C ARG A 179 16.94 -15.16 39.98
N GLU A 180 18.00 -15.93 40.13
CA GLU A 180 17.97 -17.26 40.73
C GLU A 180 19.15 -17.39 41.71
N GLY A 181 18.86 -17.57 43.00
CA GLY A 181 19.89 -17.76 44.04
C GLY A 181 20.96 -16.65 44.10
N GLY A 182 20.59 -15.40 43.82
CA GLY A 182 21.52 -14.28 43.81
C GLY A 182 22.28 -14.06 42.49
N ARG A 183 22.07 -14.90 41.47
CA ARG A 183 22.64 -14.74 40.12
C ARG A 183 21.58 -14.24 39.14
N LEU A 184 22.00 -13.46 38.15
CA LEU A 184 21.17 -13.06 37.01
C LEU A 184 21.35 -14.10 35.90
N VAL A 185 20.25 -14.74 35.50
CA VAL A 185 20.20 -15.71 34.40
C VAL A 185 19.52 -15.03 33.22
N VAL A 186 20.25 -14.91 32.10
CA VAL A 186 19.73 -14.43 30.83
C VAL A 186 19.03 -15.60 30.13
N LEU A 187 17.74 -15.48 29.85
CA LEU A 187 17.02 -16.40 28.98
C LEU A 187 17.02 -15.76 27.59
N ASP A 188 17.92 -16.25 26.73
CA ASP A 188 17.93 -15.91 25.31
C ASP A 188 16.70 -16.52 24.63
N CYS A 189 16.15 -15.79 23.65
CA CYS A 189 15.14 -16.26 22.73
C CYS A 189 15.58 -16.10 21.28
#